data_AF-A0A957DVP2-F1
#
_entry.id   AF-A0A957DVP2-F1
#
_cell.length_a   1.000
_cell.length_b   1.000
_cell.length_c   1.000
_cell.angle_alpha   90.00
_cell.angle_beta   90.00
_cell.angle_gamma   90.00
#
_symmetry.space_group_name_H-M   'P 1'
#
loop_
_entity.id
_entity.type
_entity.pdbx_description
1 polymer ?
#
loop_
_entity_poly.entity_id
_entity_poly.type
_entity_poly.pdbx_seq_one_letter_code
_entity_poly.pdbx_strand_id
1 'polypeptide(L)'
;MSEKYDAIVIGGGHNGLVNGAYLAKAGLKTVVLEKRHLVGGAAITEELKPGFKFTTFSYALSLLRPDIIQELELVKHGLMVLPM
;
A
#
# COMPACT_ATOMS: atom_id res chain seq x y z
N MET A 1 5.79 26.52 9.14
CA MET A 1 4.34 26.64 8.86
C MET A 1 3.76 25.25 8.78
N SER A 2 2.53 25.01 9.26
CA SER A 2 1.89 23.70 9.07
C SER A 2 1.47 23.54 7.61
N GLU A 3 1.90 22.45 6.97
CA GLU A 3 1.34 22.00 5.70
C GLU A 3 -0.17 21.80 5.85
N LYS A 4 -0.98 22.43 5.00
CA LYS A 4 -2.41 22.10 4.89
C LYS A 4 -2.56 20.87 4.00
N TYR A 5 -3.38 19.93 4.44
CA TYR A 5 -3.80 18.73 3.72
C TYR A 5 -5.32 18.68 3.68
N ASP A 6 -5.89 18.17 2.59
CA ASP A 6 -7.34 17.97 2.46
C ASP A 6 -7.80 16.66 3.10
N ALA A 7 -6.91 15.68 3.18
CA ALA A 7 -7.16 14.38 3.80
C ALA A 7 -5.90 13.82 4.48
N ILE A 8 -6.12 13.08 5.58
CA ILE A 8 -5.08 12.38 6.33
C ILE A 8 -5.49 10.91 6.41
N VAL A 9 -4.60 10.01 5.95
CA VAL A 9 -4.75 8.56 6.10
C VAL A 9 -3.80 8.08 7.18
N ILE A 10 -4.33 7.41 8.21
CA ILE A 10 -3.53 6.85 9.31
C ILE A 10 -3.33 5.35 9.07
N GLY A 11 -2.07 4.95 8.88
CA GLY A 11 -1.64 3.59 8.57
C GLY A 11 -1.22 3.44 7.11
N GLY A 12 0.05 3.08 6.90
CA GLY A 12 0.66 2.82 5.59
C GLY A 12 0.52 1.36 5.13
N GLY A 13 -0.57 0.69 5.50
CA GLY A 13 -0.90 -0.64 4.99
C GLY A 13 -1.44 -0.60 3.56
N HIS A 14 -1.47 -1.74 2.86
CA HIS A 14 -1.98 -1.82 1.48
C HIS A 14 -3.36 -1.13 1.29
N ASN A 15 -4.30 -1.31 2.23
CA ASN A 15 -5.60 -0.64 2.18
C ASN A 15 -5.50 0.89 2.33
N GLY A 16 -4.67 1.36 3.26
CA GLY A 16 -4.45 2.80 3.47
C GLY A 16 -3.74 3.44 2.27
N LEU A 17 -2.77 2.75 1.67
CA LEU A 17 -2.09 3.19 0.47
C LEU A 17 -3.03 3.27 -0.74
N VAL A 18 -3.89 2.27 -0.94
CA VAL A 18 -4.92 2.30 -2.00
C VAL A 18 -5.89 3.47 -1.76
N ASN A 19 -6.37 3.66 -0.54
CA ASN A 19 -7.24 4.78 -0.19
C ASN A 19 -6.58 6.14 -0.47
N GLY A 20 -5.34 6.33 0.01
CA GLY A 20 -4.57 7.56 -0.21
C GLY A 20 -4.32 7.83 -1.70
N ALA A 21 -4.03 6.79 -2.48
CA ALA A 21 -3.84 6.90 -3.92
C ALA A 21 -5.13 7.37 -4.63
N TYR A 22 -6.29 6.85 -4.24
CA TYR A 22 -7.58 7.31 -4.79
C TYR A 22 -7.92 8.75 -4.39
N LEU A 23 -7.67 9.15 -3.14
CA LEU A 23 -7.85 10.54 -2.71
C LEU A 23 -6.95 11.48 -3.51
N ALA A 24 -5.68 11.12 -3.68
CA ALA A 24 -4.74 11.89 -4.50
C ALA A 24 -5.16 11.94 -5.99
N LYS A 25 -5.62 10.82 -6.55
CA LYS A 25 -6.16 10.75 -7.92
C LYS A 25 -7.40 11.65 -8.11
N ALA A 26 -8.21 11.83 -7.06
CA ALA A 26 -9.34 12.76 -7.05
C ALA A 26 -8.92 14.24 -6.89
N GLY A 27 -7.62 14.53 -6.78
CA GLY A 27 -7.07 15.89 -6.70
C GLY A 27 -6.89 16.42 -5.27
N LEU A 28 -7.11 15.59 -4.24
CA LEU A 28 -6.93 16.00 -2.84
C LEU A 28 -5.46 15.94 -2.43
N LYS A 29 -4.97 17.00 -1.77
CA LYS A 29 -3.66 17.00 -1.14
C LYS A 29 -3.68 16.10 0.09
N THR A 30 -3.28 14.85 -0.11
CA THR A 30 -3.40 13.77 0.88
C THR A 30 -2.06 13.45 1.53
N VAL A 31 -2.04 13.24 2.83
CA VAL A 31 -0.87 12.70 3.56
C VAL A 31 -1.19 11.34 4.15
N VAL A 32 -0.28 10.38 4.00
CA VAL A 32 -0.35 9.06 4.63
C VAL A 32 0.68 9.01 5.75
N LEU A 33 0.26 8.68 6.96
CA LEU A 33 1.11 8.60 8.14
C LEU A 33 1.22 7.14 8.59
N GLU A 34 2.44 6.61 8.61
CA GLU A 34 2.76 5.27 9.11
C GLU A 34 3.73 5.39 10.28
N LYS A 35 3.49 4.61 11.35
CA LYS A 35 4.35 4.61 12.53
C LYS A 35 5.69 3.92 12.25
N ARG A 36 5.68 2.88 11.43
CA ARG A 36 6.87 2.11 11.06
C ARG A 36 7.70 2.85 10.01
N HIS A 37 8.96 2.48 9.93
CA HIS A 37 9.90 3.00 8.92
C HIS A 37 9.67 2.43 7.51
N LEU A 38 8.66 1.58 7.35
CA LEU A 38 8.34 0.86 6.12
C LEU A 38 6.83 0.84 5.92
N VAL A 39 6.40 0.79 4.66
CA VAL A 39 4.99 0.74 4.25
C VAL A 39 4.64 -0.62 3.64
N GLY A 40 3.34 -0.93 3.58
CA GLY A 40 2.76 -2.17 3.08
C GLY A 40 1.90 -2.90 4.11
N GLY A 41 2.11 -2.62 5.41
CA GLY A 41 1.33 -3.19 6.52
C GLY A 41 1.41 -4.71 6.54
N ALA A 42 0.27 -5.40 6.50
CA ALA A 42 0.23 -6.87 6.49
C ALA A 42 0.86 -7.52 5.23
N ALA A 43 1.06 -6.75 4.16
CA ALA A 43 1.55 -7.25 2.86
C ALA A 43 3.09 -7.14 2.70
N ILE A 44 3.81 -6.78 3.76
CA ILE A 44 5.26 -6.69 3.72
C ILE A 44 5.90 -8.07 3.89
N THR A 45 7.15 -8.15 3.42
CA THR A 45 8.02 -9.29 3.64
C THR A 45 9.16 -8.87 4.56
N GLU A 46 9.33 -9.58 5.67
CA GLU A 46 10.34 -9.28 6.69
C GLU A 46 11.25 -10.48 6.92
N GLU A 47 12.51 -10.22 7.29
CA GLU A 47 13.46 -11.24 7.69
C GLU A 47 13.41 -11.41 9.21
N LEU A 48 12.59 -12.36 9.68
CA LEU A 48 12.46 -12.66 11.11
C LEU A 48 13.55 -13.61 11.61
N LYS A 49 14.20 -14.34 10.70
CA LYS A 49 15.32 -15.25 10.96
C LYS A 49 16.38 -15.05 9.89
N PRO A 50 17.68 -14.99 10.24
CA PRO A 50 18.75 -14.81 9.26
C PRO A 50 18.65 -15.80 8.10
N GLY A 51 18.59 -15.30 6.87
CA GLY A 51 18.44 -16.06 5.63
C GLY A 51 17.00 -16.42 5.25
N PHE A 52 16.00 -16.10 6.07
CA PHE A 52 14.60 -16.48 5.83
C PHE A 52 13.67 -15.28 5.89
N LYS A 53 12.92 -15.10 4.80
CA LYS A 53 11.92 -14.05 4.66
C LYS A 53 10.51 -14.62 4.84
N PHE A 54 9.67 -13.87 5.53
CA PHE A 54 8.31 -14.23 5.86
C PHE A 54 7.38 -13.11 5.40
N THR A 55 6.26 -13.46 4.78
CA THR A 55 5.15 -12.52 4.61
C THR A 55 4.51 -12.32 5.98
N THR A 56 4.37 -11.07 6.43
CA THR A 56 4.01 -10.81 7.83
C THR A 56 2.59 -11.26 8.16
N PHE A 57 1.61 -11.08 7.25
CA PHE A 57 0.23 -11.55 7.48
C PHE A 57 -0.62 -11.78 6.22
N SER A 58 -0.33 -11.09 5.11
CA SER A 58 -1.16 -11.10 3.89
C SER A 58 -0.31 -11.48 2.68
N TYR A 59 -0.59 -12.63 2.08
CA TYR A 59 0.13 -13.16 0.92
C TYR A 59 -0.79 -13.48 -0.27
N ALA A 60 -2.11 -13.58 -0.05
CA ALA A 60 -3.07 -13.85 -1.11
C ALA A 60 -3.59 -12.54 -1.69
N LEU A 61 -3.71 -12.48 -3.02
CA LEU A 61 -4.24 -11.34 -3.77
C LEU A 61 -5.74 -11.49 -4.12
N SER A 62 -6.40 -12.55 -3.64
CA SER A 62 -7.73 -12.98 -4.10
C SER A 62 -8.85 -11.96 -3.91
N LEU A 63 -8.69 -11.02 -2.98
CA LEU A 63 -9.66 -9.96 -2.69
C LEU A 63 -9.31 -8.61 -3.35
N LEU A 64 -8.13 -8.51 -3.99
CA LEU A 64 -7.78 -7.30 -4.72
C LEU A 64 -8.60 -7.23 -6.00
N ARG A 65 -9.48 -6.24 -6.09
CA ARG A 65 -10.32 -6.06 -7.27
C ARG A 65 -9.46 -5.64 -8.49
N PRO A 66 -9.70 -6.22 -9.68
CA PRO A 66 -8.92 -5.89 -10.88
C PRO A 66 -9.02 -4.43 -11.34
N ASP A 67 -10.13 -3.76 -11.07
CA ASP A 67 -10.33 -2.34 -11.37
C ASP A 67 -9.35 -1.46 -10.60
N ILE A 68 -9.03 -1.77 -9.35
CA ILE A 68 -8.00 -1.06 -8.57
C ILE A 68 -6.64 -1.14 -9.27
N ILE A 69 -6.30 -2.31 -9.80
CA ILE A 69 -5.03 -2.53 -10.53
C ILE A 69 -4.97 -1.64 -11.78
N GLN A 70 -6.08 -1.56 -12.53
CA GLN A 70 -6.16 -0.80 -13.77
C GLN A 70 -6.21 0.71 -13.51
N GLU A 71 -7.08 1.14 -12.60
CA GLU A 71 -7.31 2.55 -12.31
C GLU A 71 -6.11 3.23 -11.67
N LEU A 72 -5.34 2.52 -10.85
CA LEU A 72 -4.10 3.02 -10.24
C LEU A 72 -2.86 2.67 -11.07
N GLU A 73 -3.02 2.12 -12.28
CA GLU A 73 -1.93 1.71 -13.17
C GLU A 73 -0.86 0.84 -12.47
N LEU A 74 -1.25 -0.04 -11.54
CA LEU A 74 -0.29 -0.67 -10.61
C LEU A 74 0.79 -1.49 -11.33
N VAL A 75 0.47 -2.10 -12.47
CA VAL A 75 1.44 -2.85 -13.30
C VAL A 75 2.55 -1.94 -13.81
N LYS A 76 2.23 -0.71 -14.24
CA LYS A 76 3.21 0.30 -14.66
C LYS A 76 4.09 0.75 -13.49
N HIS A 77 3.55 0.67 -12.28
CA HIS A 77 4.28 0.93 -11.03
C HIS A 77 4.97 -0.31 -10.44
N GLY A 78 5.02 -1.42 -11.18
CA GLY A 78 5.81 -2.60 -10.82
C GLY A 78 5.04 -3.71 -10.11
N LEU A 79 3.70 -3.67 -10.07
CA LEU A 79 2.92 -4.81 -9.58
C LEU A 79 3.13 -6.03 -10.49
N MET A 80 3.62 -7.12 -9.89
CA MET A 80 3.74 -8.43 -10.51
C MET A 80 2.90 -9.44 -9.73
N VAL A 81 1.97 -10.12 -10.41
CA VAL A 81 1.18 -11.20 -9.80
C VAL A 81 1.86 -12.51 -10.13
N LEU A 82 2.28 -13.24 -9.09
CA LEU A 82 2.87 -14.56 -9.24
C LEU A 82 1.76 -15.62 -9.24
N PRO A 83 1.87 -16.66 -10.08
CA PRO A 83 0.98 -17.81 -9.98
C PRO A 83 1.15 -18.48 -8.61
N MET A 84 0.04 -18.97 -8.05
CA MET A 84 0.06 -19.84 -6.86
C MET A 84 0.35 -21.28 -7.23
#